data_AF-A0A1Z9AJ42-F1
#
_entry.id   AF-A0A1Z9AJ42-F1
#
_cell.length_a   1.000
_cell.length_b   1.000
_cell.length_c   1.000
_cell.angle_alpha   90.00
_cell.angle_beta   90.00
_cell.angle_gamma   90.00
#
_symmetry.space_group_name_H-M   'P 1'
#
loop_
_entity.id
_entity.type
_entity.pdbx_description
1 polymer ?
#
loop_
_entity_poly.entity_id
_entity_poly.type
_entity_poly.pdbx_seq_one_letter_code
_entity_poly.pdbx_strand_id
1 'polypeptide(L)'
;MDIKGCIQMNKRMKPLALFVLAFVSINSSLFSLARSEPLVPGEDSIDLLFKPNHSSSSDVKNSSDKLILELNAIRSRVNQNSRELSLALCLKEGIQNNHQLASAYATIQQYEYSLIATKRGFFPSISLSSLPPFLGRVYTSNSSTRQVSEPVSVNPNGTYSYSTVTESANSQEEYMQFAPYLTFTWSFFQPSLPASISSAKASLNQQRLAFNVSARSAILDLQQSYFKLQSSASLIDSFEKIYLINLEQVKYVEARQKAGLIDIGAVDQAKSQLYSQASELIGYYRDYLNNSSDLALAMNTPGDVTIVPSDDFTLVGQWDESISETIDHALAMREEIKEFLESANSSIWSARAAIRSYLPELMLQGYAYGEYEKGSDDGLSFSSQYGFGAIGLGITWDIFDGGVKAAEASSYRSSAKSDQQKAEYTKDKIKQQIRQAYSIYKTSAFALHNAHLNLSASTNSIKVNKSRFSVGLGDITSIVQSMQLLGEATRQYNQAILDHNTSVAELYRYSATWPAQTESIVLQTADKLKKDD
;
A
#
# COMPACT_ATOMS: atom_id res chain seq x y z
N MET A 1 -25.36 -37.94 -26.33
CA MET A 1 -25.96 -36.60 -26.53
C MET A 1 -24.83 -35.59 -26.70
N ASP A 2 -25.12 -34.46 -27.32
CA ASP A 2 -24.21 -33.58 -28.07
C ASP A 2 -22.91 -33.15 -27.33
N ILE A 3 -21.71 -33.02 -27.93
CA ILE A 3 -21.22 -32.65 -29.30
C ILE A 3 -21.07 -31.13 -29.52
N LYS A 4 -19.81 -30.72 -29.83
CA LYS A 4 -19.25 -29.34 -29.98
C LYS A 4 -19.06 -28.59 -28.65
N GLY A 5 -17.91 -28.01 -28.29
CA GLY A 5 -16.62 -27.82 -28.99
C GLY A 5 -16.55 -26.50 -29.81
N CYS A 6 -15.41 -25.82 -29.96
CA CYS A 6 -14.07 -25.98 -29.34
C CYS A 6 -13.18 -24.73 -29.57
N ILE A 7 -12.12 -24.56 -28.77
CA ILE A 7 -10.81 -23.91 -29.05
C ILE A 7 -10.73 -22.66 -29.97
N GLN A 8 -10.10 -21.57 -29.48
CA GLN A 8 -9.07 -20.82 -30.24
C GLN A 8 -8.15 -20.00 -29.30
N MET A 9 -6.91 -19.72 -29.72
CA MET A 9 -5.88 -19.04 -28.91
C MET A 9 -5.22 -17.86 -29.64
N ASN A 10 -5.12 -16.73 -28.93
CA ASN A 10 -3.94 -15.83 -28.87
C ASN A 10 -3.25 -15.38 -30.19
N LYS A 11 -3.38 -14.08 -30.55
CA LYS A 11 -2.27 -13.29 -31.14
C LYS A 11 -2.46 -11.75 -31.18
N ARG A 12 -1.60 -11.04 -30.44
CA ARG A 12 -0.74 -9.89 -30.83
C ARG A 12 -1.26 -8.58 -31.51
N MET A 13 -0.90 -7.46 -30.85
CA MET A 13 -0.28 -6.20 -31.36
C MET A 13 -1.12 -5.02 -31.92
N LYS A 14 -0.64 -3.78 -31.63
CA LYS A 14 -0.99 -2.46 -32.21
C LYS A 14 0.03 -2.04 -33.29
N PRO A 15 -0.26 -1.06 -34.17
CA PRO A 15 0.25 0.35 -34.04
C PRO A 15 -0.91 1.40 -34.08
N LEU A 16 -0.80 2.70 -33.71
CA LEU A 16 -0.17 3.88 -34.38
C LEU A 16 -0.56 4.08 -35.87
N ALA A 17 -0.88 5.26 -36.43
CA ALA A 17 -1.23 6.63 -35.95
C ALA A 17 -2.00 7.37 -37.12
N LEU A 18 -2.07 8.69 -37.42
CA LEU A 18 -1.51 10.00 -37.01
C LEU A 18 -2.33 11.16 -37.71
N PHE A 19 -1.95 12.46 -37.54
CA PHE A 19 -2.42 13.68 -38.30
C PHE A 19 -3.87 14.21 -38.09
N VAL A 20 -4.26 15.49 -38.33
CA VAL A 20 -3.64 16.86 -38.16
C VAL A 20 -4.69 18.00 -38.40
N LEU A 21 -4.32 19.27 -38.22
CA LEU A 21 -5.18 20.49 -38.24
C LEU A 21 -5.75 20.95 -39.62
N ALA A 22 -6.98 21.49 -39.58
CA ALA A 22 -7.54 22.61 -40.38
C ALA A 22 -8.88 23.06 -39.70
N PHE A 23 -9.35 24.31 -39.53
CA PHE A 23 -8.95 25.70 -39.87
C PHE A 23 -9.40 26.28 -41.24
N VAL A 24 -9.96 27.53 -41.21
CA VAL A 24 -10.40 28.43 -42.32
C VAL A 24 -11.69 28.00 -43.07
N SER A 25 -12.65 28.86 -43.50
CA SER A 25 -13.17 30.19 -43.08
C SER A 25 -14.37 30.60 -43.99
N ILE A 26 -15.11 31.69 -43.68
CA ILE A 26 -15.84 32.58 -44.64
C ILE A 26 -17.12 31.97 -45.33
N ASN A 27 -18.26 32.66 -45.53
CA ASN A 27 -18.62 34.07 -45.28
C ASN A 27 -20.15 34.32 -45.01
N SER A 28 -20.46 35.58 -44.71
CA SER A 28 -21.72 36.34 -44.85
C SER A 28 -22.78 35.85 -45.89
N SER A 29 -24.08 36.16 -45.81
CA SER A 29 -24.68 37.43 -45.34
C SER A 29 -26.20 37.34 -45.05
N LEU A 30 -26.73 38.30 -44.28
CA LEU A 30 -27.94 39.10 -44.63
C LEU A 30 -28.09 40.29 -43.67
N PHE A 31 -28.74 41.36 -44.13
CA PHE A 31 -28.83 42.67 -43.44
C PHE A 31 -30.30 43.00 -43.13
N SER A 32 -30.58 43.58 -41.95
CA SER A 32 -31.78 44.39 -41.71
C SER A 32 -31.57 45.32 -40.51
N LEU A 33 -32.18 46.51 -40.53
CA LEU A 33 -32.02 47.52 -39.48
C LEU A 33 -33.12 47.41 -38.43
N ALA A 34 -32.72 47.43 -37.16
CA ALA A 34 -33.56 47.91 -36.06
C ALA A 34 -32.68 48.68 -35.07
N ARG A 35 -33.01 49.95 -34.83
CA ARG A 35 -32.35 50.80 -33.84
C ARG A 35 -33.15 50.72 -32.54
N SER A 36 -32.60 50.09 -31.52
CA SER A 36 -33.17 50.03 -30.18
C SER A 36 -32.23 50.66 -29.15
N GLU A 37 -32.82 51.24 -28.12
CA GLU A 37 -32.12 51.94 -27.03
C GLU A 37 -31.66 50.94 -25.94
N PRO A 38 -30.62 51.27 -25.16
CA PRO A 38 -30.17 50.39 -24.08
C PRO A 38 -31.19 50.38 -22.93
N LEU A 39 -31.99 49.32 -22.86
CA LEU A 39 -32.81 49.00 -21.70
C LEU A 39 -31.90 48.71 -20.50
N VAL A 40 -31.80 49.66 -19.58
CA VAL A 40 -31.27 49.42 -18.23
C VAL A 40 -32.25 48.47 -17.51
N PRO A 41 -31.81 47.31 -17.02
CA PRO A 41 -32.68 46.44 -16.21
C PRO A 41 -33.05 47.15 -14.90
N GLY A 42 -34.35 47.20 -14.58
CA GLY A 42 -34.84 47.77 -13.32
C GLY A 42 -34.47 46.91 -12.10
N GLU A 43 -34.46 47.54 -10.93
CA GLU A 43 -34.07 46.94 -9.64
C GLU A 43 -34.85 45.65 -9.32
N ASP A 44 -36.14 45.60 -9.68
CA ASP A 44 -37.05 44.43 -9.55
C ASP A 44 -36.50 43.11 -10.15
N SER A 45 -35.51 43.18 -11.05
CA SER A 45 -34.94 42.00 -11.70
C SER A 45 -33.99 41.17 -10.83
N ILE A 46 -33.51 41.71 -9.70
CA ILE A 46 -32.64 40.98 -8.75
C ILE A 46 -33.46 40.19 -7.72
N ASP A 47 -34.55 40.77 -7.20
CA ASP A 47 -35.43 40.14 -6.19
C ASP A 47 -36.07 38.83 -6.66
N LEU A 48 -36.26 38.65 -7.98
CA LEU A 48 -36.82 37.43 -8.56
C LEU A 48 -35.85 36.23 -8.55
N LEU A 49 -34.55 36.45 -8.37
CA LEU A 49 -33.56 35.38 -8.24
C LEU A 49 -33.40 34.88 -6.79
N PHE A 50 -33.87 35.64 -5.80
CA PHE A 50 -33.76 35.32 -4.38
C PHE A 50 -35.11 35.42 -3.67
N LYS A 51 -36.01 34.47 -3.94
CA LYS A 51 -37.15 34.17 -3.05
C LYS A 51 -36.74 33.13 -2.00
N PRO A 52 -36.34 33.53 -0.77
CA PRO A 52 -36.40 32.59 0.35
C PRO A 52 -37.85 32.20 0.60
N ASN A 53 -38.11 30.95 1.00
CA ASN A 53 -39.38 30.61 1.66
C ASN A 53 -39.56 31.56 2.84
N HIS A 54 -40.74 32.16 3.01
CA HIS A 54 -40.99 33.26 3.95
C HIS A 54 -40.46 33.00 5.37
N SER A 55 -39.21 33.44 5.59
CA SER A 55 -38.51 33.42 6.85
C SER A 55 -38.41 34.87 7.30
N SER A 56 -39.13 35.21 8.37
CA SER A 56 -39.17 36.55 8.93
C SER A 56 -37.81 36.98 9.50
N SER A 57 -37.67 38.24 9.91
CA SER A 57 -36.45 38.72 10.57
C SER A 57 -36.15 38.02 11.92
N SER A 58 -37.12 37.30 12.51
CA SER A 58 -36.84 36.39 13.63
C SER A 58 -36.25 35.06 13.18
N ASP A 59 -36.62 34.52 12.02
CA ASP A 59 -36.12 33.22 11.52
C ASP A 59 -34.64 33.29 11.09
N VAL A 60 -34.20 34.45 10.59
CA VAL A 60 -32.78 34.73 10.33
C VAL A 60 -31.98 34.73 11.65
N LYS A 61 -32.53 35.28 12.75
CA LYS A 61 -31.91 35.19 14.09
C LYS A 61 -31.94 33.78 14.66
N ASN A 62 -33.06 33.08 14.51
CA ASN A 62 -33.22 31.67 14.87
C ASN A 62 -32.15 30.80 14.19
N SER A 63 -31.80 31.14 12.94
CA SER A 63 -30.71 30.50 12.18
C SER A 63 -29.31 30.89 12.68
N SER A 64 -29.09 32.14 13.12
CA SER A 64 -27.83 32.55 13.78
C SER A 64 -27.58 31.75 15.06
N ASP A 65 -28.59 31.70 15.93
CA ASP A 65 -28.51 31.08 17.25
C ASP A 65 -28.41 29.54 17.13
N LYS A 66 -29.05 28.96 16.09
CA LYS A 66 -28.91 27.53 15.75
C LYS A 66 -27.48 27.17 15.31
N LEU A 67 -26.82 27.98 14.47
CA LEU A 67 -25.43 27.77 14.09
C LEU A 67 -24.49 27.83 15.31
N ILE A 68 -24.73 28.75 16.24
CA ILE A 68 -24.00 28.85 17.51
C ILE A 68 -24.23 27.58 18.37
N LEU A 69 -25.45 27.06 18.43
CA LEU A 69 -25.77 25.81 19.12
C LEU A 69 -25.07 24.60 18.50
N GLU A 70 -25.09 24.46 17.17
CA GLU A 70 -24.40 23.37 16.46
C GLU A 70 -22.88 23.43 16.66
N LEU A 71 -22.28 24.62 16.63
CA LEU A 71 -20.85 24.80 16.86
C LEU A 71 -20.43 24.45 18.29
N ASN A 72 -21.21 24.87 19.29
CA ASN A 72 -21.01 24.44 20.69
C ASN A 72 -21.21 22.92 20.86
N ALA A 73 -22.15 22.30 20.15
CA ALA A 73 -22.38 20.86 20.17
C ALA A 73 -21.28 20.05 19.44
N ILE A 74 -20.58 20.65 18.46
CA ILE A 74 -19.37 20.06 17.86
C ILE A 74 -18.20 20.14 18.87
N ARG A 75 -17.93 21.34 19.41
CA ARG A 75 -16.90 21.56 20.44
C ARG A 75 -17.06 20.64 21.65
N SER A 76 -18.30 20.42 22.10
CA SER A 76 -18.61 19.54 23.21
C SER A 76 -18.30 18.07 22.91
N ARG A 77 -18.53 17.61 21.67
CA ARG A 77 -18.20 16.24 21.25
C ARG A 77 -16.69 16.01 21.12
N VAL A 78 -15.96 16.96 20.52
CA VAL A 78 -14.48 16.94 20.44
C VAL A 78 -13.86 16.74 21.83
N ASN A 79 -14.39 17.42 22.84
CA ASN A 79 -13.87 17.39 24.22
C ASN A 79 -14.38 16.25 25.10
N GLN A 80 -15.34 15.42 24.64
CA GLN A 80 -15.92 14.35 25.46
C GLN A 80 -15.13 13.03 25.37
N ASN A 81 -14.62 12.70 24.18
CA ASN A 81 -13.79 11.52 23.93
C ASN A 81 -12.34 11.90 23.53
N SER A 82 -11.82 13.00 24.08
CA SER A 82 -10.50 13.53 23.72
C SER A 82 -9.33 12.76 24.37
N ARG A 83 -8.32 12.40 23.57
CA ARG A 83 -7.00 11.94 24.04
C ARG A 83 -5.92 12.94 23.62
N GLU A 84 -5.26 13.55 24.59
CA GLU A 84 -4.08 14.39 24.37
C GLU A 84 -2.85 13.54 24.00
N LEU A 85 -2.11 13.95 22.96
CA LEU A 85 -0.95 13.25 22.42
C LEU A 85 0.12 14.23 21.92
N SER A 86 1.38 13.97 22.31
CA SER A 86 2.56 14.65 21.78
C SER A 86 3.10 13.95 20.54
N LEU A 87 3.87 14.66 19.70
CA LEU A 87 4.53 14.07 18.53
C LEU A 87 5.42 12.89 18.92
N ALA A 88 6.13 13.00 20.05
CA ALA A 88 7.00 11.95 20.55
C ALA A 88 6.22 10.70 21.03
N LEU A 89 5.06 10.88 21.66
CA LEU A 89 4.21 9.76 22.08
C LEU A 89 3.52 9.11 20.88
N CYS A 90 3.01 9.92 19.95
CA CYS A 90 2.45 9.51 18.67
C CYS A 90 3.42 8.63 17.87
N LEU A 91 4.68 9.07 17.69
CA LEU A 91 5.71 8.29 17.02
C LEU A 91 6.03 6.99 17.77
N LYS A 92 6.09 7.01 19.11
CA LYS A 92 6.37 5.80 19.89
C LYS A 92 5.26 4.75 19.76
N GLU A 93 4.02 5.11 20.06
CA GLU A 93 2.88 4.19 20.02
C GLU A 93 2.53 3.77 18.59
N GLY A 94 2.53 4.72 17.65
CA GLY A 94 2.16 4.50 16.25
C GLY A 94 3.17 3.65 15.45
N ILE A 95 4.42 3.54 15.91
CA ILE A 95 5.38 2.53 15.42
C ILE A 95 5.15 1.19 16.12
N GLN A 96 5.04 1.18 17.46
CA GLN A 96 4.97 -0.06 18.26
C GLN A 96 3.71 -0.90 18.02
N ASN A 97 2.61 -0.27 17.60
CA ASN A 97 1.32 -0.91 17.30
C ASN A 97 1.06 -1.07 15.79
N ASN A 98 2.04 -0.79 14.93
CA ASN A 98 1.78 -0.64 13.49
C ASN A 98 1.55 -1.97 12.77
N HIS A 99 0.33 -2.21 12.28
CA HIS A 99 -0.02 -3.44 11.57
C HIS A 99 0.75 -3.62 10.23
N GLN A 100 1.15 -2.53 9.57
CA GLN A 100 1.96 -2.62 8.34
C GLN A 100 3.39 -3.07 8.65
N LEU A 101 3.96 -2.62 9.77
CA LEU A 101 5.30 -3.06 10.20
C LEU A 101 5.28 -4.50 10.72
N ALA A 102 4.23 -4.91 11.42
CA ALA A 102 4.02 -6.31 11.79
C ALA A 102 3.92 -7.23 10.55
N SER A 103 3.15 -6.82 9.53
CA SER A 103 3.02 -7.54 8.26
C SER A 103 4.34 -7.61 7.46
N ALA A 104 5.10 -6.50 7.43
CA ALA A 104 6.42 -6.48 6.83
C ALA A 104 7.43 -7.37 7.59
N TYR A 105 7.33 -7.45 8.93
CA TYR A 105 8.16 -8.34 9.74
C TYR A 105 7.82 -9.82 9.52
N ALA A 106 6.53 -10.17 9.46
CA ALA A 106 6.07 -11.51 9.06
C ALA A 106 6.57 -11.91 7.66
N THR A 107 6.70 -10.93 6.76
CA THR A 107 7.32 -11.14 5.43
C THR A 107 8.83 -11.40 5.54
N ILE A 108 9.57 -10.76 6.47
CA ILE A 108 10.96 -11.16 6.76
C ILE A 108 11.00 -12.62 7.24
N GLN A 109 10.17 -12.99 8.23
CA GLN A 109 10.13 -14.33 8.81
C GLN A 109 9.82 -15.40 7.73
N GLN A 110 8.87 -15.14 6.83
CA GLN A 110 8.58 -15.99 5.67
C GLN A 110 9.85 -16.28 4.83
N TYR A 111 10.65 -15.24 4.55
CA TYR A 111 11.89 -15.38 3.78
C TYR A 111 13.06 -15.98 4.59
N GLU A 112 13.07 -15.83 5.93
CA GLU A 112 14.01 -16.57 6.79
C GLU A 112 13.70 -18.06 6.79
N TYR A 113 12.44 -18.46 6.94
CA TYR A 113 12.02 -19.86 6.83
C TYR A 113 12.22 -20.42 5.41
N SER A 114 12.01 -19.63 4.37
CA SER A 114 12.33 -20.01 2.98
C SER A 114 13.84 -20.25 2.78
N LEU A 115 14.71 -19.39 3.34
CA LEU A 115 16.16 -19.60 3.34
C LEU A 115 16.56 -20.83 4.17
N ILE A 116 15.90 -21.10 5.30
CA ILE A 116 16.12 -22.30 6.11
C ILE A 116 15.70 -23.55 5.34
N ALA A 117 14.55 -23.56 4.67
CA ALA A 117 14.09 -24.66 3.83
C ALA A 117 15.07 -24.91 2.66
N THR A 118 15.51 -23.85 1.98
CA THR A 118 16.50 -23.93 0.89
C THR A 118 17.83 -24.51 1.38
N LYS A 119 18.31 -24.12 2.57
CA LYS A 119 19.50 -24.74 3.18
C LYS A 119 19.27 -26.21 3.57
N ARG A 120 18.07 -26.53 4.07
CA ARG A 120 17.71 -27.90 4.48
C ARG A 120 17.59 -28.87 3.32
N GLY A 121 17.43 -28.38 2.08
CA GLY A 121 17.51 -29.19 0.85
C GLY A 121 18.86 -29.90 0.64
N PHE A 122 19.90 -29.56 1.41
CA PHE A 122 21.16 -30.33 1.44
C PHE A 122 21.09 -31.62 2.25
N PHE A 123 20.12 -31.77 3.17
CA PHE A 123 20.05 -32.92 4.08
C PHE A 123 19.31 -34.11 3.44
N PRO A 124 19.56 -35.35 3.91
CA PRO A 124 18.79 -36.52 3.51
C PRO A 124 17.29 -36.32 3.74
N SER A 125 16.48 -36.68 2.75
CA SER A 125 15.06 -36.93 2.93
C SER A 125 14.81 -38.42 3.18
N ILE A 126 13.80 -38.69 4.02
CA ILE A 126 13.27 -40.03 4.26
C ILE A 126 11.77 -39.94 4.08
N SER A 127 11.17 -40.86 3.32
CA SER A 127 9.72 -40.99 3.21
C SER A 127 9.28 -42.43 3.41
N LEU A 128 8.26 -42.63 4.24
CA LEU A 128 7.60 -43.92 4.41
C LEU A 128 6.24 -43.85 3.72
N SER A 129 6.05 -44.75 2.77
CA SER A 129 4.82 -44.92 2.00
C SER A 129 4.37 -46.38 2.09
N SER A 130 3.22 -46.70 1.50
CA SER A 130 2.77 -48.08 1.27
C SER A 130 2.15 -48.15 -0.11
N LEU A 131 2.19 -49.32 -0.75
CA LEU A 131 1.19 -49.62 -1.77
C LEU A 131 -0.22 -49.55 -1.12
N PRO A 132 -1.27 -49.17 -1.85
CA PRO A 132 -2.63 -49.12 -1.31
C PRO A 132 -3.00 -50.48 -0.69
N PRO A 133 -3.32 -50.56 0.61
CA PRO A 133 -3.58 -51.84 1.26
C PRO A 133 -4.85 -52.45 0.67
N PHE A 134 -4.70 -53.64 0.08
CA PHE A 134 -5.82 -54.38 -0.50
C PHE A 134 -6.40 -55.35 0.54
N LEU A 135 -7.74 -55.43 0.58
CA LEU A 135 -8.48 -56.48 1.27
C LEU A 135 -9.69 -56.82 0.41
N GLY A 136 -9.72 -58.04 -0.14
CA GLY A 136 -10.78 -58.45 -1.05
C GLY A 136 -10.52 -59.79 -1.71
N ARG A 137 -11.09 -59.98 -2.91
CA ARG A 137 -10.86 -61.17 -3.75
C ARG A 137 -10.16 -60.79 -5.04
N VAL A 138 -9.08 -61.49 -5.35
CA VAL A 138 -8.39 -61.45 -6.64
C VAL A 138 -8.90 -62.62 -7.49
N TYR A 139 -9.04 -62.40 -8.79
CA TYR A 139 -9.45 -63.41 -9.77
C TYR A 139 -8.36 -63.52 -10.83
N THR A 140 -7.62 -64.62 -10.80
CA THR A 140 -6.38 -64.78 -11.55
C THR A 140 -6.59 -65.86 -12.61
N SER A 141 -6.70 -65.44 -13.88
CA SER A 141 -6.89 -66.37 -15.02
C SER A 141 -5.59 -66.49 -15.81
N ASN A 142 -4.86 -67.58 -15.58
CA ASN A 142 -3.61 -67.89 -16.23
C ASN A 142 -3.84 -68.94 -17.33
N SER A 143 -3.85 -68.51 -18.59
CA SER A 143 -3.85 -69.41 -19.75
C SER A 143 -2.43 -69.67 -20.25
N SER A 144 -2.00 -70.92 -20.16
CA SER A 144 -0.70 -71.41 -20.65
C SER A 144 -0.94 -72.22 -21.92
N THR A 145 -0.43 -71.72 -23.04
CA THR A 145 -0.62 -72.33 -24.36
C THR A 145 0.62 -73.13 -24.74
N ARG A 146 0.51 -74.46 -24.76
CA ARG A 146 1.57 -75.36 -25.22
C ARG A 146 1.17 -76.01 -26.54
N GLN A 147 2.03 -75.91 -27.54
CA GLN A 147 1.89 -76.75 -28.74
C GLN A 147 2.48 -78.13 -28.45
N VAL A 148 1.69 -79.16 -28.70
CA VAL A 148 2.05 -80.56 -28.42
C VAL A 148 2.15 -81.29 -29.76
N SER A 149 3.33 -81.78 -30.09
CA SER A 149 3.58 -82.51 -31.33
C SER A 149 3.12 -83.97 -31.22
N GLU A 150 1.81 -84.21 -31.15
CA GLU A 150 1.25 -85.55 -31.24
C GLU A 150 1.34 -86.08 -32.69
N PRO A 151 1.77 -87.34 -32.91
CA PRO A 151 1.90 -87.92 -34.25
C PRO A 151 0.53 -88.37 -34.81
N VAL A 152 -0.32 -87.40 -35.13
CA VAL A 152 -1.61 -87.65 -35.80
C VAL A 152 -1.37 -88.08 -37.25
N SER A 153 -2.15 -89.06 -37.71
CA SER A 153 -2.03 -89.82 -38.97
C SER A 153 -1.39 -89.09 -40.15
N VAL A 154 -0.30 -89.67 -40.68
CA VAL A 154 0.43 -89.15 -41.86
C VAL A 154 -0.46 -89.12 -43.10
N ASN A 155 -0.72 -87.91 -43.61
CA ASN A 155 -1.32 -87.69 -44.93
C ASN A 155 -0.19 -87.71 -45.99
N PRO A 156 -0.38 -88.23 -47.23
CA PRO A 156 0.73 -88.58 -48.14
C PRO A 156 1.72 -87.47 -48.53
N ASN A 157 1.37 -86.19 -48.31
CA ASN A 157 2.16 -85.03 -48.72
C ASN A 157 3.06 -84.46 -47.60
N GLY A 158 3.16 -85.11 -46.43
CA GLY A 158 4.20 -84.83 -45.43
C GLY A 158 4.03 -83.58 -44.56
N THR A 159 2.87 -82.91 -44.58
CA THR A 159 2.60 -81.76 -43.71
C THR A 159 2.32 -82.19 -42.27
N TYR A 160 3.09 -81.69 -41.30
CA TYR A 160 2.80 -81.82 -39.87
C TYR A 160 1.74 -80.80 -39.45
N SER A 161 0.67 -81.27 -38.80
CA SER A 161 -0.37 -80.42 -38.19
C SER A 161 -0.18 -80.35 -36.68
N TYR A 162 0.09 -79.17 -36.14
CA TYR A 162 0.31 -78.96 -34.71
C TYR A 162 -1.01 -78.77 -33.96
N SER A 163 -1.30 -79.62 -32.97
CA SER A 163 -2.37 -79.35 -32.00
C SER A 163 -1.86 -78.34 -30.96
N THR A 164 -2.73 -77.38 -30.62
CA THR A 164 -2.44 -76.35 -29.61
C THR A 164 -3.32 -76.64 -28.40
N VAL A 165 -2.70 -76.97 -27.26
CA VAL A 165 -3.39 -77.20 -26.00
C VAL A 165 -3.26 -75.95 -25.15
N THR A 166 -4.39 -75.33 -24.83
CA THR A 166 -4.45 -74.19 -23.90
C THR A 166 -4.95 -74.68 -22.56
N GLU A 167 -4.05 -74.77 -21.58
CA GLU A 167 -4.41 -75.04 -20.19
C GLU A 167 -4.74 -73.71 -19.51
N SER A 168 -6.01 -73.51 -19.15
CA SER A 168 -6.48 -72.31 -18.44
C SER A 168 -6.76 -72.64 -16.98
N ALA A 169 -5.91 -72.16 -16.08
CA ALA A 169 -6.15 -72.21 -14.64
C ALA A 169 -6.77 -70.89 -14.17
N ASN A 170 -7.82 -70.97 -13.35
CA ASN A 170 -8.47 -69.82 -12.72
C ASN A 170 -8.39 -70.02 -11.19
N SER A 171 -7.65 -69.17 -10.47
CA SER A 171 -7.68 -69.12 -8.99
C SER A 171 -8.64 -68.03 -8.50
N GLN A 172 -9.18 -68.22 -7.29
CA GLN A 172 -9.99 -67.22 -6.57
C GLN A 172 -9.42 -67.03 -5.17
N GLU A 173 -8.58 -66.00 -5.04
CA GLU A 173 -7.80 -65.76 -3.83
C GLU A 173 -8.50 -64.72 -2.95
N GLU A 174 -8.93 -65.10 -1.75
CA GLU A 174 -9.21 -64.11 -0.69
C GLU A 174 -7.86 -63.62 -0.17
N TYR A 175 -7.60 -62.32 -0.27
CA TYR A 175 -6.24 -61.78 -0.16
C TYR A 175 -6.23 -60.44 0.58
N MET A 176 -5.29 -60.31 1.51
CA MET A 176 -4.96 -59.08 2.23
C MET A 176 -3.48 -58.75 2.04
N GLN A 177 -3.20 -57.56 1.51
CA GLN A 177 -1.85 -57.06 1.23
C GLN A 177 -1.53 -55.83 2.08
N PHE A 178 -0.35 -55.81 2.68
CA PHE A 178 0.23 -54.61 3.25
C PHE A 178 1.72 -54.54 2.89
N ALA A 179 2.06 -53.60 2.00
CA ALA A 179 3.41 -53.45 1.43
C ALA A 179 3.99 -52.05 1.70
N PRO A 180 4.46 -51.77 2.94
CA PRO A 180 5.15 -50.54 3.27
C PRO A 180 6.53 -50.46 2.60
N TYR A 181 6.83 -49.32 1.99
CA TYR A 181 8.14 -49.01 1.41
C TYR A 181 8.70 -47.70 1.97
N LEU A 182 9.91 -47.79 2.50
CA LEU A 182 10.73 -46.68 2.98
C LEU A 182 11.72 -46.29 1.88
N THR A 183 11.83 -45.00 1.60
CA THR A 183 12.89 -44.44 0.74
C THR A 183 13.76 -43.47 1.52
N PHE A 184 15.05 -43.46 1.17
CA PHE A 184 16.07 -42.54 1.65
C PHE A 184 16.73 -41.90 0.42
N THR A 185 16.84 -40.58 0.39
CA THR A 185 17.49 -39.85 -0.71
C THR A 185 18.33 -38.72 -0.18
N TRP A 186 19.61 -38.65 -0.55
CA TRP A 186 20.51 -37.57 -0.18
C TRP A 186 21.35 -37.08 -1.36
N SER A 187 20.97 -35.95 -1.95
CA SER A 187 21.70 -35.26 -3.04
C SER A 187 22.92 -34.50 -2.51
N PHE A 188 23.93 -35.24 -2.07
CA PHE A 188 25.15 -34.69 -1.45
C PHE A 188 25.98 -33.79 -2.39
N PHE A 189 25.79 -33.89 -3.71
CA PHE A 189 26.37 -32.96 -4.68
C PHE A 189 25.29 -32.46 -5.66
N GLN A 190 24.68 -31.32 -5.34
CA GLN A 190 23.75 -30.59 -6.21
C GLN A 190 24.34 -29.22 -6.59
N PRO A 191 24.92 -29.04 -7.80
CA PRO A 191 25.66 -27.83 -8.15
C PRO A 191 24.85 -26.52 -8.17
N SER A 192 23.55 -26.61 -8.39
CA SER A 192 22.63 -25.47 -8.35
C SER A 192 22.38 -24.94 -6.92
N LEU A 193 22.39 -25.82 -5.91
CA LEU A 193 21.99 -25.52 -4.54
C LEU A 193 22.73 -24.32 -3.89
N PRO A 194 24.07 -24.16 -4.00
CA PRO A 194 24.74 -22.98 -3.45
C PRO A 194 24.32 -21.66 -4.11
N ALA A 195 23.87 -21.69 -5.37
CA ALA A 195 23.31 -20.52 -6.04
C ALA A 195 21.86 -20.26 -5.57
N SER A 196 21.04 -21.30 -5.40
CA SER A 196 19.70 -21.18 -4.81
C SER A 196 19.73 -20.60 -3.39
N ILE A 197 20.64 -21.08 -2.52
CA ILE A 197 20.86 -20.52 -1.18
C ILE A 197 21.28 -19.04 -1.25
N SER A 198 22.11 -18.66 -2.24
CA SER A 198 22.54 -17.27 -2.43
C SER A 198 21.39 -16.38 -2.93
N SER A 199 20.50 -16.90 -3.79
CA SER A 199 19.29 -16.23 -4.23
C SER A 199 18.33 -15.99 -3.06
N ALA A 200 18.02 -17.02 -2.28
CA ALA A 200 17.16 -16.91 -1.10
C ALA A 200 17.73 -15.93 -0.06
N LYS A 201 19.07 -15.87 0.10
CA LYS A 201 19.72 -14.88 0.98
C LYS A 201 19.57 -13.46 0.46
N ALA A 202 19.75 -13.21 -0.84
CA ALA A 202 19.54 -11.89 -1.44
C ALA A 202 18.07 -11.45 -1.32
N SER A 203 17.11 -12.35 -1.56
CA SER A 203 15.69 -12.08 -1.35
C SER A 203 15.34 -11.77 0.12
N LEU A 204 15.99 -12.42 1.09
CA LEU A 204 15.84 -12.07 2.51
C LEU A 204 16.41 -10.68 2.82
N ASN A 205 17.58 -10.33 2.27
CA ASN A 205 18.15 -8.99 2.41
C ASN A 205 17.21 -7.92 1.82
N GLN A 206 16.56 -8.21 0.68
CA GLN A 206 15.54 -7.35 0.08
C GLN A 206 14.39 -7.09 1.06
N GLN A 207 13.79 -8.12 1.68
CA GLN A 207 12.66 -7.93 2.60
C GLN A 207 13.06 -7.14 3.87
N ARG A 208 14.28 -7.33 4.35
CA ARG A 208 14.82 -6.54 5.48
C ARG A 208 15.01 -5.06 5.13
N LEU A 209 15.35 -4.76 3.87
CA LEU A 209 15.40 -3.38 3.37
C LEU A 209 13.99 -2.81 3.20
N ALA A 210 13.05 -3.57 2.63
CA ALA A 210 11.65 -3.18 2.48
C ALA A 210 10.98 -2.86 3.84
N PHE A 211 11.27 -3.62 4.89
CA PHE A 211 10.81 -3.30 6.26
C PHE A 211 11.31 -1.92 6.73
N ASN A 212 12.59 -1.58 6.50
CA ASN A 212 13.10 -0.24 6.81
C ASN A 212 12.41 0.86 5.97
N VAL A 213 12.10 0.58 4.71
CA VAL A 213 11.32 1.49 3.85
C VAL A 213 9.93 1.74 4.44
N SER A 214 9.21 0.68 4.83
CA SER A 214 7.91 0.78 5.51
C SER A 214 8.00 1.54 6.84
N ALA A 215 9.02 1.25 7.67
CA ALA A 215 9.23 1.94 8.95
C ALA A 215 9.45 3.45 8.77
N ARG A 216 10.26 3.85 7.79
CA ARG A 216 10.45 5.26 7.45
C ARG A 216 9.18 5.90 6.89
N SER A 217 8.41 5.22 6.04
CA SER A 217 7.13 5.74 5.53
C SER A 217 6.13 5.96 6.67
N ALA A 218 5.92 4.98 7.54
CA ALA A 218 5.04 5.10 8.69
C ALA A 218 5.42 6.28 9.62
N ILE A 219 6.72 6.55 9.81
CA ILE A 219 7.20 7.74 10.52
C ILE A 219 6.78 9.03 9.81
N LEU A 220 6.98 9.14 8.49
CA LEU A 220 6.55 10.33 7.73
C LEU A 220 5.02 10.51 7.78
N ASP A 221 4.26 9.43 7.62
CA ASP A 221 2.80 9.46 7.60
C ASP A 221 2.24 9.89 8.97
N LEU A 222 2.85 9.45 10.07
CA LEU A 222 2.56 9.91 11.44
C LEU A 222 2.91 11.40 11.62
N GLN A 223 4.11 11.83 11.19
CA GLN A 223 4.53 13.24 11.28
C GLN A 223 3.60 14.16 10.49
N GLN A 224 3.31 13.84 9.23
CA GLN A 224 2.44 14.65 8.38
C GLN A 224 1.01 14.70 8.90
N SER A 225 0.46 13.59 9.40
CA SER A 225 -0.87 13.56 10.02
C SER A 225 -0.93 14.39 11.30
N TYR A 226 0.10 14.32 12.15
CA TYR A 226 0.18 15.12 13.38
C TYR A 226 0.28 16.63 13.09
N PHE A 227 1.13 17.04 12.14
CA PHE A 227 1.26 18.45 11.77
C PHE A 227 -0.02 19.03 11.14
N LYS A 228 -0.77 18.24 10.35
CA LYS A 228 -2.10 18.65 9.84
C LYS A 228 -3.12 18.84 10.96
N LEU A 229 -3.11 17.96 11.98
CA LEU A 229 -3.98 18.08 13.15
C LEU A 229 -3.65 19.33 13.98
N GLN A 230 -2.37 19.60 14.24
CA GLN A 230 -1.92 20.85 14.90
C GLN A 230 -2.31 22.10 14.09
N SER A 231 -2.10 22.08 12.77
CA SER A 231 -2.51 23.15 11.86
C SER A 231 -4.01 23.44 11.98
N SER A 232 -4.86 22.39 11.94
CA SER A 232 -6.31 22.51 12.10
C SER A 232 -6.72 23.05 13.48
N ALA A 233 -6.06 22.59 14.55
CA ALA A 233 -6.30 23.08 15.92
C ALA A 233 -6.00 24.59 16.04
N SER A 234 -4.86 25.03 15.50
CA SER A 234 -4.44 26.43 15.47
C SER A 234 -5.37 27.31 14.60
N LEU A 235 -5.90 26.77 13.50
CA LEU A 235 -6.93 27.46 12.70
C LEU A 235 -8.23 27.62 13.47
N ILE A 236 -8.73 26.58 14.16
CA ILE A 236 -9.95 26.67 14.98
C ILE A 236 -9.79 27.73 16.08
N ASP A 237 -8.72 27.69 16.86
CA ASP A 237 -8.44 28.69 17.91
C ASP A 237 -8.40 30.13 17.36
N SER A 238 -7.75 30.32 16.20
CA SER A 238 -7.64 31.63 15.57
C SER A 238 -8.98 32.12 15.02
N PHE A 239 -9.76 31.26 14.36
CA PHE A 239 -11.03 31.63 13.75
C PHE A 239 -12.19 31.69 14.76
N GLU A 240 -12.14 30.99 15.89
CA GLU A 240 -13.05 31.27 17.03
C GLU A 240 -12.87 32.70 17.54
N LYS A 241 -11.62 33.18 17.69
CA LYS A 241 -11.33 34.55 18.10
C LYS A 241 -11.82 35.57 17.07
N ILE A 242 -11.58 35.33 15.78
CA ILE A 242 -12.07 36.20 14.70
C ILE A 242 -13.62 36.21 14.67
N TYR A 243 -14.27 35.05 14.85
CA TYR A 243 -15.73 34.93 14.93
C TYR A 243 -16.34 35.72 16.09
N LEU A 244 -15.77 35.62 17.30
CA LEU A 244 -16.22 36.39 18.47
C LEU A 244 -16.08 37.91 18.24
N ILE A 245 -14.96 38.36 17.68
CA ILE A 245 -14.70 39.76 17.31
C ILE A 245 -15.71 40.30 16.27
N ASN A 246 -16.27 39.41 15.44
CA ASN A 246 -17.34 39.70 14.48
C ASN A 246 -18.74 39.67 15.11
N LEU A 247 -19.01 38.75 16.03
CA LEU A 247 -20.27 38.70 16.77
C LEU A 247 -20.48 39.98 17.60
N GLU A 248 -19.41 40.51 18.21
CA GLU A 248 -19.41 41.84 18.83
C GLU A 248 -19.65 42.97 17.83
N GLN A 249 -19.04 42.90 16.64
CA GLN A 249 -19.21 43.89 15.58
C GLN A 249 -20.69 43.96 15.15
N VAL A 250 -21.35 42.82 14.91
CA VAL A 250 -22.78 42.77 14.57
C VAL A 250 -23.65 43.37 15.70
N LYS A 251 -23.36 43.07 16.96
CA LYS A 251 -24.08 43.67 18.11
C LYS A 251 -23.93 45.19 18.17
N TYR A 252 -22.72 45.71 17.93
CA TYR A 252 -22.43 47.15 17.90
C TYR A 252 -23.12 47.85 16.72
N VAL A 253 -23.13 47.22 15.54
CA VAL A 253 -23.81 47.70 14.34
C VAL A 253 -25.34 47.70 14.53
N GLU A 254 -25.95 46.61 15.03
CA GLU A 254 -27.38 46.59 15.39
C GLU A 254 -27.76 47.68 16.41
N ALA A 255 -26.89 48.00 17.37
CA ALA A 255 -27.16 49.05 18.36
C ALA A 255 -27.19 50.45 17.72
N ARG A 256 -26.29 50.74 16.77
CA ARG A 256 -26.27 52.02 16.03
C ARG A 256 -27.44 52.15 15.05
N GLN A 257 -27.86 51.06 14.41
CA GLN A 257 -29.04 51.05 13.54
C GLN A 257 -30.33 51.35 14.34
N LYS A 258 -30.50 50.77 15.53
CA LYS A 258 -31.61 51.08 16.45
C LYS A 258 -31.60 52.53 16.94
N ALA A 259 -30.43 53.16 17.01
CA ALA A 259 -30.25 54.58 17.32
C ALA A 259 -30.39 55.52 16.09
N GLY A 260 -30.69 54.98 14.90
CA GLY A 260 -30.81 55.77 13.66
C GLY A 260 -29.49 56.33 13.13
N LEU A 261 -28.34 55.81 13.57
CA LEU A 261 -27.01 56.34 13.25
C LEU A 261 -26.34 55.69 12.03
N ILE A 262 -26.90 54.60 11.50
CA ILE A 262 -26.48 53.87 10.30
C ILE A 262 -27.70 53.21 9.63
N ASP A 263 -27.55 52.80 8.38
CA ASP A 263 -28.57 52.09 7.60
C ASP A 263 -28.67 50.58 7.92
N ILE A 264 -29.58 49.89 7.22
CA ILE A 264 -29.82 48.44 7.36
C ILE A 264 -28.84 47.58 6.56
N GLY A 265 -28.34 48.06 5.42
CA GLY A 265 -27.34 47.36 4.60
C GLY A 265 -26.03 47.16 5.36
N ALA A 266 -25.63 48.14 6.18
CA ALA A 266 -24.51 48.02 7.10
C ALA A 266 -24.68 46.88 8.14
N VAL A 267 -25.91 46.65 8.62
CA VAL A 267 -26.24 45.52 9.51
C VAL A 267 -26.12 44.19 8.76
N ASP A 268 -26.65 44.12 7.55
CA ASP A 268 -26.73 42.88 6.79
C ASP A 268 -25.38 42.49 6.15
N GLN A 269 -24.54 43.46 5.79
CA GLN A 269 -23.15 43.23 5.39
C GLN A 269 -22.33 42.66 6.57
N ALA A 270 -22.51 43.18 7.79
CA ALA A 270 -21.87 42.64 8.98
C ALA A 270 -22.36 41.22 9.33
N LYS A 271 -23.66 40.94 9.15
CA LYS A 271 -24.25 39.60 9.33
C LYS A 271 -23.75 38.61 8.27
N SER A 272 -23.69 39.00 7.00
CA SER A 272 -23.15 38.20 5.90
C SER A 272 -21.70 37.78 6.19
N GLN A 273 -20.87 38.73 6.63
CA GLN A 273 -19.48 38.45 7.03
C GLN A 273 -19.41 37.50 8.24
N LEU A 274 -20.31 37.60 9.23
CA LEU A 274 -20.40 36.68 10.37
C LEU A 274 -20.82 35.25 9.95
N TYR A 275 -21.82 35.12 9.06
CA TYR A 275 -22.28 33.82 8.57
C TYR A 275 -21.24 33.12 7.68
N SER A 276 -20.50 33.88 6.87
CA SER A 276 -19.36 33.37 6.10
C SER A 276 -18.31 32.72 7.01
N GLN A 277 -17.95 33.39 8.11
CA GLN A 277 -17.02 32.84 9.11
C GLN A 277 -17.57 31.64 9.87
N ALA A 278 -18.88 31.61 10.19
CA ALA A 278 -19.49 30.44 10.81
C ALA A 278 -19.36 29.20 9.90
N SER A 279 -19.59 29.37 8.59
CA SER A 279 -19.41 28.32 7.57
C SER A 279 -17.95 27.88 7.46
N GLU A 280 -17.00 28.83 7.43
CA GLU A 280 -15.56 28.54 7.38
C GLU A 280 -15.08 27.77 8.62
N LEU A 281 -15.52 28.17 9.83
CA LEU A 281 -15.18 27.52 11.09
C LEU A 281 -15.80 26.11 11.23
N ILE A 282 -17.02 25.89 10.72
CA ILE A 282 -17.59 24.54 10.56
C ILE A 282 -16.74 23.68 9.62
N GLY A 283 -16.18 24.28 8.56
CA GLY A 283 -15.18 23.65 7.69
C GLY A 283 -13.95 23.19 8.47
N TYR A 284 -13.31 24.07 9.24
CA TYR A 284 -12.14 23.71 10.06
C TYR A 284 -12.46 22.64 11.11
N TYR A 285 -13.64 22.67 11.75
CA TYR A 285 -14.05 21.62 12.68
C TYR A 285 -14.22 20.25 12.00
N ARG A 286 -14.78 20.20 10.78
CA ARG A 286 -14.84 18.97 9.96
C ARG A 286 -13.43 18.49 9.62
N ASP A 287 -12.55 19.38 9.19
CA ASP A 287 -11.22 19.02 8.71
C ASP A 287 -10.30 18.59 9.88
N TYR A 288 -10.50 19.15 11.08
CA TYR A 288 -9.91 18.66 12.33
C TYR A 288 -10.35 17.23 12.65
N LEU A 289 -11.66 16.93 12.57
CA LEU A 289 -12.18 15.58 12.84
C LEU A 289 -11.66 14.55 11.82
N ASN A 290 -11.52 14.95 10.55
CA ASN A 290 -10.88 14.14 9.51
C ASN A 290 -9.40 13.88 9.84
N ASN A 291 -8.61 14.94 10.11
CA ASN A 291 -7.19 14.81 10.44
C ASN A 291 -6.95 14.01 11.73
N SER A 292 -7.85 14.09 12.72
CA SER A 292 -7.85 13.25 13.92
C SER A 292 -8.09 11.77 13.57
N SER A 293 -9.02 11.50 12.65
CA SER A 293 -9.34 10.14 12.20
C SER A 293 -8.19 9.52 11.39
N ASP A 294 -7.58 10.30 10.50
CA ASP A 294 -6.39 9.91 9.73
C ASP A 294 -5.20 9.58 10.66
N LEU A 295 -4.99 10.40 11.70
CA LEU A 295 -3.95 10.15 12.70
C LEU A 295 -4.26 8.91 13.56
N ALA A 296 -5.51 8.69 13.96
CA ALA A 296 -5.93 7.49 14.69
C ALA A 296 -5.73 6.21 13.86
N LEU A 297 -5.98 6.28 12.54
CA LEU A 297 -5.68 5.21 11.60
C LEU A 297 -4.16 4.97 11.47
N ALA A 298 -3.37 6.04 11.33
CA ALA A 298 -1.90 5.94 11.22
C ALA A 298 -1.25 5.34 12.48
N MET A 299 -1.73 5.70 13.68
CA MET A 299 -1.31 5.08 14.94
C MET A 299 -1.84 3.66 15.15
N ASN A 300 -2.70 3.16 14.25
CA ASN A 300 -3.39 1.87 14.37
C ASN A 300 -4.26 1.75 15.64
N THR A 301 -4.87 2.87 16.05
CA THR A 301 -5.86 2.94 17.16
C THR A 301 -7.25 3.32 16.63
N PRO A 302 -7.90 2.51 15.75
CA PRO A 302 -9.22 2.82 15.21
C PRO A 302 -10.31 2.74 16.30
N GLY A 303 -11.01 3.84 16.54
CA GLY A 303 -12.09 3.93 17.51
C GLY A 303 -12.66 5.35 17.62
N ASP A 304 -13.66 5.53 18.47
CA ASP A 304 -14.38 6.81 18.69
C ASP A 304 -13.59 7.80 19.59
N VAL A 305 -12.26 7.78 19.49
CA VAL A 305 -11.34 8.62 20.27
C VAL A 305 -10.90 9.79 19.40
N THR A 306 -11.27 11.00 19.81
CA THR A 306 -10.78 12.22 19.16
C THR A 306 -9.38 12.52 19.69
N ILE A 307 -8.39 12.66 18.80
CA ILE A 307 -7.03 13.02 19.21
C ILE A 307 -6.95 14.54 19.34
N VAL A 308 -6.25 15.00 20.37
CA VAL A 308 -5.91 16.40 20.60
C VAL A 308 -4.39 16.52 20.64
N PRO A 309 -3.76 17.43 19.87
CA PRO A 309 -2.33 17.65 19.97
C PRO A 309 -2.00 18.36 21.29
N SER A 310 -1.08 17.80 22.09
CA SER A 310 -0.59 18.45 23.32
C SER A 310 0.49 19.50 23.07
N ASP A 311 1.14 19.44 21.91
CA ASP A 311 2.33 20.24 21.61
C ASP A 311 1.94 21.50 20.81
N ASP A 312 2.56 22.64 21.12
CA ASP A 312 2.30 23.91 20.43
C ASP A 312 2.61 23.81 18.92
N PHE A 313 1.78 24.47 18.10
CA PHE A 313 1.99 24.54 16.65
C PHE A 313 3.07 25.58 16.30
N THR A 314 4.33 25.18 16.46
CA THR A 314 5.53 25.97 16.16
C THR A 314 6.42 25.29 15.11
N LEU A 315 7.53 25.91 14.73
CA LEU A 315 8.52 25.28 13.85
C LEU A 315 9.21 24.09 14.56
N VAL A 316 9.33 22.96 13.85
CA VAL A 316 9.90 21.72 14.38
C VAL A 316 11.22 21.38 13.68
N GLY A 317 12.32 21.60 14.40
CA GLY A 317 13.67 21.29 13.94
C GLY A 317 14.22 22.27 12.91
N GLN A 318 15.42 21.97 12.40
CA GLN A 318 16.07 22.64 11.28
C GLN A 318 16.79 21.59 10.42
N TRP A 319 16.98 21.89 9.14
CA TRP A 319 17.81 21.12 8.22
C TRP A 319 19.05 21.94 7.83
N ASP A 320 20.20 21.48 8.30
CA ASP A 320 21.48 22.21 8.26
C ASP A 320 22.39 21.78 7.10
N GLU A 321 22.26 20.54 6.62
CA GLU A 321 23.00 20.05 5.45
C GLU A 321 22.66 20.84 4.18
N SER A 322 23.62 20.96 3.26
CA SER A 322 23.34 21.47 1.92
C SER A 322 22.62 20.43 1.07
N ILE A 323 21.88 20.91 0.06
CA ILE A 323 21.17 20.07 -0.91
C ILE A 323 22.07 19.06 -1.65
N SER A 324 23.38 19.30 -1.77
CA SER A 324 24.29 18.31 -2.36
C SER A 324 24.56 17.18 -1.37
N GLU A 325 25.01 17.52 -0.16
CA GLU A 325 25.32 16.55 0.90
C GLU A 325 24.11 15.65 1.21
N THR A 326 22.91 16.24 1.30
CA THR A 326 21.66 15.49 1.49
C THR A 326 21.34 14.54 0.31
N ILE A 327 21.62 14.93 -0.94
CA ILE A 327 21.46 14.05 -2.11
C ILE A 327 22.52 12.94 -2.11
N ASP A 328 23.78 13.27 -1.84
CA ASP A 328 24.89 12.33 -1.88
C ASP A 328 24.78 11.28 -0.76
N HIS A 329 24.38 11.71 0.45
CA HIS A 329 24.01 10.81 1.55
C HIS A 329 22.83 9.91 1.18
N ALA A 330 21.75 10.48 0.61
CA ALA A 330 20.58 9.71 0.20
C ALA A 330 20.93 8.61 -0.82
N LEU A 331 21.74 8.93 -1.83
CA LEU A 331 22.14 8.00 -2.88
C LEU A 331 23.03 6.86 -2.37
N ALA A 332 23.80 7.09 -1.29
CA ALA A 332 24.57 6.06 -0.61
C ALA A 332 23.71 5.22 0.38
N MET A 333 22.76 5.86 1.07
CA MET A 333 22.09 5.26 2.22
C MET A 333 20.69 4.67 1.95
N ARG A 334 19.90 5.24 1.03
CA ARG A 334 18.49 4.87 0.81
C ARG A 334 18.27 3.38 0.53
N GLU A 335 17.36 2.81 1.30
CA GLU A 335 17.02 1.39 1.30
C GLU A 335 16.26 0.98 0.04
N GLU A 336 15.38 1.83 -0.51
CA GLU A 336 14.65 1.60 -1.77
C GLU A 336 15.59 1.35 -2.97
N ILE A 337 16.80 1.96 -2.99
CA ILE A 337 17.81 1.69 -4.04
C ILE A 337 18.41 0.30 -3.80
N LYS A 338 18.79 0.02 -2.55
CA LYS A 338 19.43 -1.24 -2.13
C LYS A 338 18.49 -2.44 -2.30
N GLU A 339 17.19 -2.25 -2.09
CA GLU A 339 16.13 -3.25 -2.27
C GLU A 339 16.10 -3.74 -3.72
N PHE A 340 16.01 -2.82 -4.70
CA PHE A 340 16.05 -3.20 -6.12
C PHE A 340 17.39 -3.84 -6.52
N LEU A 341 18.51 -3.42 -5.91
CA LEU A 341 19.81 -4.05 -6.15
C LEU A 341 19.89 -5.47 -5.57
N GLU A 342 19.27 -5.77 -4.43
CA GLU A 342 19.18 -7.14 -3.88
C GLU A 342 18.17 -8.01 -4.63
N SER A 343 17.07 -7.45 -5.16
CA SER A 343 16.18 -8.14 -6.11
C SER A 343 16.93 -8.53 -7.40
N ALA A 344 17.75 -7.63 -7.94
CA ALA A 344 18.62 -7.90 -9.06
C ALA A 344 19.70 -8.96 -8.74
N ASN A 345 20.31 -8.89 -7.55
CA ASN A 345 21.27 -9.87 -7.05
C ASN A 345 20.63 -11.27 -6.94
N SER A 346 19.43 -11.37 -6.35
CA SER A 346 18.66 -12.61 -6.27
C SER A 346 18.38 -13.19 -7.66
N SER A 347 17.90 -12.35 -8.59
CA SER A 347 17.70 -12.74 -9.98
C SER A 347 18.99 -13.25 -10.66
N ILE A 348 20.14 -12.62 -10.40
CA ILE A 348 21.46 -13.10 -10.89
C ILE A 348 21.82 -14.47 -10.30
N TRP A 349 21.52 -14.73 -9.03
CA TRP A 349 21.76 -16.03 -8.41
C TRP A 349 20.79 -17.11 -8.91
N SER A 350 19.52 -16.79 -9.15
CA SER A 350 18.56 -17.68 -9.82
C SER A 350 19.04 -18.05 -11.24
N ALA A 351 19.54 -17.08 -12.00
CA ALA A 351 20.14 -17.35 -13.31
C ALA A 351 21.38 -18.27 -13.24
N ARG A 352 22.17 -18.17 -12.15
CA ARG A 352 23.30 -19.08 -11.89
C ARG A 352 22.84 -20.47 -11.46
N ALA A 353 21.76 -20.59 -10.69
CA ALA A 353 21.19 -21.87 -10.29
C ALA A 353 20.70 -22.66 -11.52
N ALA A 354 19.89 -22.03 -12.38
CA ALA A 354 19.36 -22.65 -13.61
C ALA A 354 20.48 -23.20 -14.52
N ILE A 355 21.53 -22.41 -14.80
CA ILE A 355 22.67 -22.89 -15.60
C ILE A 355 23.45 -24.03 -14.90
N ARG A 356 23.59 -23.99 -13.57
CA ARG A 356 24.29 -25.06 -12.83
C ARG A 356 23.48 -26.35 -12.76
N SER A 357 22.17 -26.32 -12.99
CA SER A 357 21.34 -27.52 -13.15
C SER A 357 21.58 -28.30 -14.47
N TYR A 358 22.55 -27.89 -15.30
CA TYR A 358 23.11 -28.72 -16.39
C TYR A 358 24.31 -29.57 -15.98
N LEU A 359 24.83 -29.40 -14.75
CA LEU A 359 25.88 -30.25 -14.20
C LEU A 359 25.25 -31.49 -13.53
N PRO A 360 25.94 -32.65 -13.50
CA PRO A 360 25.42 -33.86 -12.88
C PRO A 360 25.19 -33.67 -11.38
N GLU A 361 24.07 -34.18 -10.90
CA GLU A 361 23.75 -34.33 -9.48
C GLU A 361 24.19 -35.73 -9.00
N LEU A 362 24.91 -35.79 -7.88
CA LEU A 362 25.30 -37.06 -7.24
C LEU A 362 24.50 -37.23 -5.96
N MET A 363 23.94 -38.43 -5.78
CA MET A 363 23.00 -38.71 -4.71
C MET A 363 23.20 -40.11 -4.12
N LEU A 364 23.10 -40.22 -2.81
CA LEU A 364 23.01 -41.51 -2.12
C LEU A 364 21.52 -41.85 -2.01
N GLN A 365 21.10 -42.94 -2.64
CA GLN A 365 19.72 -43.43 -2.59
C GLN A 365 19.68 -44.77 -1.84
N GLY A 366 18.59 -45.00 -1.11
CA GLY A 366 18.27 -46.30 -0.57
C GLY A 366 16.76 -46.51 -0.55
N TYR A 367 16.35 -47.77 -0.65
CA TYR A 367 14.97 -48.16 -0.42
C TYR A 367 14.94 -49.47 0.37
N ALA A 368 13.92 -49.62 1.21
CA ALA A 368 13.60 -50.87 1.86
C ALA A 368 12.08 -51.06 1.79
N TYR A 369 11.63 -52.22 1.33
CA TYR A 369 10.22 -52.56 1.36
C TYR A 369 10.00 -53.88 2.11
N GLY A 370 8.94 -53.88 2.90
CA GLY A 370 8.35 -55.10 3.45
C GLY A 370 7.06 -55.38 2.71
N GLU A 371 6.72 -56.65 2.58
CA GLU A 371 5.46 -57.09 2.01
C GLU A 371 4.89 -58.21 2.88
N TYR A 372 3.73 -57.94 3.47
CA TYR A 372 2.94 -58.90 4.22
C TYR A 372 1.72 -59.28 3.40
N GLU A 373 1.59 -60.57 3.12
CA GLU A 373 0.44 -61.14 2.44
C GLU A 373 -0.20 -62.18 3.34
N LYS A 374 -1.54 -62.20 3.36
CA LYS A 374 -2.29 -63.29 3.97
C LYS A 374 -3.56 -63.54 3.20
N GLY A 375 -3.85 -64.80 2.92
CA GLY A 375 -5.01 -65.17 2.13
C GLY A 375 -5.35 -66.65 2.18
N SER A 376 -6.24 -67.05 1.27
CA SER A 376 -6.53 -68.44 0.97
C SER A 376 -6.88 -68.62 -0.50
N ASP A 377 -6.28 -69.62 -1.13
CA ASP A 377 -6.56 -70.08 -2.50
C ASP A 377 -7.20 -71.47 -2.44
N ASP A 378 -8.33 -71.68 -3.13
CA ASP A 378 -9.15 -72.91 -3.09
C ASP A 378 -9.34 -73.55 -1.68
N GLY A 379 -9.40 -72.71 -0.64
CA GLY A 379 -9.57 -73.10 0.76
C GLY A 379 -8.28 -73.44 1.53
N LEU A 380 -7.11 -73.35 0.89
CA LEU A 380 -5.80 -73.49 1.52
C LEU A 380 -5.28 -72.12 1.97
N SER A 381 -5.20 -71.92 3.29
CA SER A 381 -4.68 -70.68 3.88
C SER A 381 -3.16 -70.52 3.68
N PHE A 382 -2.72 -69.34 3.25
CA PHE A 382 -1.32 -68.96 3.14
C PHE A 382 -0.99 -67.65 3.86
N SER A 383 0.29 -67.44 4.16
CA SER A 383 0.82 -66.14 4.56
C SER A 383 2.25 -65.99 4.07
N SER A 384 2.54 -64.92 3.34
CA SER A 384 3.87 -64.55 2.87
C SER A 384 4.43 -63.40 3.70
N GLN A 385 5.75 -63.41 3.90
CA GLN A 385 6.48 -62.30 4.51
C GLN A 385 7.76 -62.12 3.70
N TYR A 386 7.80 -61.06 2.90
CA TYR A 386 8.97 -60.68 2.12
C TYR A 386 9.55 -59.36 2.63
N GLY A 387 10.86 -59.21 2.54
CA GLY A 387 11.57 -58.01 2.95
C GLY A 387 12.86 -57.86 2.16
N PHE A 388 13.03 -56.69 1.54
CA PHE A 388 14.21 -56.37 0.75
C PHE A 388 14.66 -54.94 1.01
N GLY A 389 15.96 -54.69 0.94
CA GLY A 389 16.51 -53.34 0.98
C GLY A 389 17.82 -53.21 0.21
N ALA A 390 18.01 -52.06 -0.41
CA ALA A 390 19.21 -51.70 -1.15
C ALA A 390 19.63 -50.26 -0.82
N ILE A 391 20.93 -49.99 -0.90
CA ILE A 391 21.51 -48.65 -0.81
C ILE A 391 22.63 -48.53 -1.85
N GLY A 392 22.74 -47.39 -2.52
CA GLY A 392 23.68 -47.19 -3.60
C GLY A 392 23.82 -45.72 -4.02
N LEU A 393 24.84 -45.46 -4.85
CA LEU A 393 25.07 -44.15 -5.43
C LEU A 393 24.32 -44.02 -6.77
N GLY A 394 23.53 -42.97 -6.90
CA GLY A 394 22.88 -42.55 -8.15
C GLY A 394 23.54 -41.30 -8.73
N ILE A 395 23.40 -41.15 -10.05
CA ILE A 395 23.79 -39.95 -10.79
C ILE A 395 22.62 -39.54 -11.67
N THR A 396 22.18 -38.29 -11.54
CA THR A 396 21.14 -37.69 -12.40
C THR A 396 21.79 -36.58 -13.22
N TRP A 397 21.68 -36.64 -14.55
CA TRP A 397 22.30 -35.63 -15.42
C TRP A 397 21.43 -35.30 -16.63
N ASP A 398 20.83 -34.11 -16.60
CA ASP A 398 20.05 -33.56 -17.71
C ASP A 398 20.99 -33.00 -18.79
N ILE A 399 21.53 -33.88 -19.63
CA ILE A 399 22.49 -33.53 -20.70
C ILE A 399 21.87 -32.55 -21.72
N PHE A 400 20.58 -32.66 -22.01
CA PHE A 400 19.85 -31.77 -22.91
C PHE A 400 18.37 -31.66 -22.54
N ASP A 401 17.86 -30.44 -22.47
CA ASP A 401 16.49 -30.10 -22.03
C ASP A 401 15.72 -29.24 -23.07
N GLY A 402 16.18 -29.22 -24.33
CA GLY A 402 15.65 -28.30 -25.35
C GLY A 402 16.08 -26.83 -25.17
N GLY A 403 16.92 -26.52 -24.19
CA GLY A 403 17.36 -25.16 -23.84
C GLY A 403 16.51 -24.47 -22.78
N VAL A 404 15.66 -25.19 -22.04
CA VAL A 404 14.73 -24.63 -21.04
C VAL A 404 15.47 -23.88 -19.93
N LYS A 405 16.43 -24.50 -19.24
CA LYS A 405 17.22 -23.86 -18.17
C LYS A 405 18.06 -22.69 -18.70
N ALA A 406 18.52 -22.76 -19.96
CA ALA A 406 19.20 -21.65 -20.62
C ALA A 406 18.27 -20.46 -20.91
N ALA A 407 17.01 -20.72 -21.26
CA ALA A 407 15.96 -19.71 -21.43
C ALA A 407 15.55 -19.11 -20.08
N GLU A 408 15.34 -19.92 -19.03
CA GLU A 408 15.10 -19.44 -17.66
C GLU A 408 16.22 -18.53 -17.17
N ALA A 409 17.47 -18.95 -17.31
CA ALA A 409 18.63 -18.13 -16.93
C ALA A 409 18.68 -16.79 -17.70
N SER A 410 18.14 -16.74 -18.91
CA SER A 410 18.05 -15.53 -19.72
C SER A 410 16.85 -14.65 -19.31
N SER A 411 15.75 -15.25 -18.87
CA SER A 411 14.63 -14.57 -18.22
C SER A 411 15.07 -13.92 -16.90
N TYR A 412 15.73 -14.67 -16.01
CA TYR A 412 16.27 -14.16 -14.75
C TYR A 412 17.29 -13.02 -14.94
N ARG A 413 18.20 -13.12 -15.92
CA ARG A 413 19.10 -12.00 -16.29
C ARG A 413 18.32 -10.76 -16.77
N SER A 414 17.20 -10.96 -17.47
CA SER A 414 16.33 -9.86 -17.93
C SER A 414 15.57 -9.21 -16.77
N SER A 415 15.13 -9.99 -15.78
CA SER A 415 14.56 -9.49 -14.53
C SER A 415 15.59 -8.68 -13.73
N ALA A 416 16.81 -9.19 -13.58
CA ALA A 416 17.91 -8.48 -12.93
C ALA A 416 18.21 -7.13 -13.59
N LYS A 417 18.21 -7.08 -14.94
CA LYS A 417 18.35 -5.82 -15.68
C LYS A 417 17.15 -4.88 -15.47
N SER A 418 15.93 -5.40 -15.38
CA SER A 418 14.74 -4.60 -15.06
C SER A 418 14.87 -3.95 -13.68
N ASP A 419 15.24 -4.72 -12.65
CA ASP A 419 15.43 -4.21 -11.30
C ASP A 419 16.59 -3.21 -11.18
N GLN A 420 17.68 -3.40 -11.94
CA GLN A 420 18.73 -2.39 -12.07
C GLN A 420 18.19 -1.07 -12.66
N GLN A 421 17.30 -1.11 -13.65
CA GLN A 421 16.67 0.12 -14.16
C GLN A 421 15.68 0.74 -13.18
N LYS A 422 14.97 -0.06 -12.35
CA LYS A 422 14.18 0.45 -11.22
C LYS A 422 15.08 1.17 -10.21
N ALA A 423 16.26 0.61 -9.89
CA ALA A 423 17.22 1.25 -8.99
C ALA A 423 17.71 2.62 -9.52
N GLU A 424 18.06 2.73 -10.81
CA GLU A 424 18.45 4.03 -11.41
C GLU A 424 17.27 5.03 -11.44
N TYR A 425 16.07 4.60 -11.82
CA TYR A 425 14.86 5.45 -11.76
C TYR A 425 14.58 5.94 -10.32
N THR A 426 14.74 5.05 -9.33
CA THR A 426 14.58 5.39 -7.91
C THR A 426 15.62 6.41 -7.44
N LYS A 427 16.88 6.35 -7.91
CA LYS A 427 17.87 7.42 -7.63
C LYS A 427 17.40 8.77 -8.14
N ASP A 428 16.87 8.85 -9.35
CA ASP A 428 16.40 10.12 -9.93
C ASP A 428 15.11 10.62 -9.26
N LYS A 429 14.18 9.72 -8.91
CA LYS A 429 13.03 10.03 -8.06
C LYS A 429 13.47 10.62 -6.70
N ILE A 430 14.48 10.03 -6.05
CA ILE A 430 15.02 10.51 -4.77
C ILE A 430 15.64 11.90 -4.92
N LYS A 431 16.44 12.15 -5.97
CA LYS A 431 16.97 13.49 -6.28
C LYS A 431 15.85 14.51 -6.47
N GLN A 432 14.76 14.16 -7.16
CA GLN A 432 13.60 15.02 -7.33
C GLN A 432 12.89 15.30 -6.00
N GLN A 433 12.61 14.26 -5.20
CA GLN A 433 11.96 14.38 -3.89
C GLN A 433 12.74 15.30 -2.95
N ILE A 434 14.06 15.11 -2.84
CA ILE A 434 14.92 15.97 -2.02
C ILE A 434 14.94 17.42 -2.54
N ARG A 435 15.02 17.62 -3.85
CA ARG A 435 14.98 18.97 -4.45
C ARG A 435 13.65 19.69 -4.16
N GLN A 436 12.53 18.96 -4.20
CA GLN A 436 11.21 19.52 -3.89
C GLN A 436 11.10 19.87 -2.40
N ALA A 437 11.38 18.92 -1.50
CA ALA A 437 11.32 19.15 -0.06
C ALA A 437 12.29 20.25 0.41
N TYR A 438 13.53 20.25 -0.07
CA TYR A 438 14.52 21.29 0.26
C TYR A 438 14.11 22.68 -0.27
N SER A 439 13.46 22.74 -1.44
CA SER A 439 12.92 23.99 -1.98
C SER A 439 11.81 24.53 -1.08
N ILE A 440 10.84 23.69 -0.69
CA ILE A 440 9.75 24.06 0.23
C ILE A 440 10.31 24.48 1.60
N TYR A 441 11.26 23.74 2.15
CA TYR A 441 11.93 24.08 3.40
C TYR A 441 12.59 25.46 3.33
N LYS A 442 13.40 25.74 2.30
CA LYS A 442 14.07 27.05 2.18
C LYS A 442 13.12 28.20 1.84
N THR A 443 12.01 27.99 1.12
CA THR A 443 11.01 29.05 0.88
C THR A 443 10.09 29.27 2.08
N SER A 444 9.76 28.23 2.86
CA SER A 444 8.88 28.31 4.04
C SER A 444 9.36 29.33 5.07
N ALA A 445 10.68 29.44 5.30
CA ALA A 445 11.25 30.42 6.23
C ALA A 445 10.98 31.87 5.80
N PHE A 446 11.11 32.18 4.50
CA PHE A 446 10.77 33.51 3.96
C PHE A 446 9.26 33.73 3.90
N ALA A 447 8.48 32.70 3.55
CA ALA A 447 7.02 32.75 3.55
C ALA A 447 6.47 33.04 4.95
N LEU A 448 6.99 32.38 5.99
CA LEU A 448 6.61 32.59 7.39
C LEU A 448 6.94 34.01 7.86
N HIS A 449 8.12 34.53 7.55
CA HIS A 449 8.49 35.90 7.90
C HIS A 449 7.53 36.91 7.27
N ASN A 450 7.24 36.76 5.97
CA ASN A 450 6.30 37.61 5.25
C ASN A 450 4.85 37.46 5.77
N ALA A 451 4.41 36.24 6.09
CA ALA A 451 3.09 35.96 6.65
C ALA A 451 2.93 36.55 8.06
N HIS A 452 3.97 36.49 8.91
CA HIS A 452 3.98 37.15 10.21
C HIS A 452 3.88 38.68 10.08
N LEU A 453 4.60 39.29 9.13
CA LEU A 453 4.47 40.72 8.83
C LEU A 453 3.06 41.07 8.31
N ASN A 454 2.50 40.25 7.42
CA ASN A 454 1.12 40.42 6.91
C ASN A 454 0.08 40.29 8.02
N LEU A 455 0.24 39.32 8.93
CA LEU A 455 -0.63 39.10 10.08
C LEU A 455 -0.59 40.27 11.06
N SER A 456 0.60 40.80 11.34
CA SER A 456 0.80 42.01 12.16
C SER A 456 0.18 43.25 11.51
N ALA A 457 0.41 43.46 10.21
CA ALA A 457 -0.17 44.58 9.45
C ALA A 457 -1.70 44.51 9.41
N SER A 458 -2.27 43.34 9.10
CA SER A 458 -3.72 43.11 9.07
C SER A 458 -4.35 43.27 10.46
N THR A 459 -3.69 42.77 11.51
CA THR A 459 -4.09 42.95 12.92
C THR A 459 -4.12 44.42 13.33
N ASN A 460 -3.20 45.24 12.83
CA ASN A 460 -3.21 46.68 13.11
C ASN A 460 -4.21 47.44 12.23
N SER A 461 -4.41 47.02 10.98
CA SER A 461 -5.45 47.56 10.09
C SER A 461 -6.86 47.42 10.69
N ILE A 462 -7.22 46.23 11.20
CA ILE A 462 -8.53 46.04 11.83
C ILE A 462 -8.70 46.86 13.12
N LYS A 463 -7.64 47.05 13.93
CA LYS A 463 -7.69 47.93 15.11
C LYS A 463 -7.98 49.38 14.69
N VAL A 464 -7.23 49.91 13.71
CA VAL A 464 -7.43 51.27 13.20
C VAL A 464 -8.83 51.44 12.60
N ASN A 465 -9.31 50.48 11.81
CA ASN A 465 -10.61 50.59 11.16
C ASN A 465 -11.78 50.39 12.15
N LYS A 466 -11.67 49.53 13.19
CA LYS A 466 -12.62 49.51 14.31
C LYS A 466 -12.64 50.86 15.05
N SER A 467 -11.49 51.46 15.35
CA SER A 467 -11.41 52.77 16.01
C SER A 467 -11.97 53.91 15.15
N ARG A 468 -11.73 53.92 13.84
CA ARG A 468 -12.31 54.91 12.92
C ARG A 468 -13.83 54.77 12.83
N PHE A 469 -14.34 53.55 12.68
CA PHE A 469 -15.78 53.29 12.64
C PHE A 469 -16.48 53.70 13.95
N SER A 470 -15.87 53.44 15.11
CA SER A 470 -16.50 53.77 16.40
C SER A 470 -16.71 55.27 16.62
N VAL A 471 -15.83 56.11 16.07
CA VAL A 471 -15.99 57.59 16.05
C VAL A 471 -16.68 58.13 14.79
N GLY A 472 -17.17 57.27 13.88
CA GLY A 472 -17.86 57.66 12.64
C GLY A 472 -16.96 58.18 11.51
N LEU A 473 -15.64 58.01 11.60
CA LEU A 473 -14.65 58.42 10.59
C LEU A 473 -14.22 57.27 9.66
N GLY A 474 -15.03 56.23 9.53
CA GLY A 474 -14.78 55.06 8.69
C GLY A 474 -16.05 54.24 8.50
N ASP A 475 -16.05 53.39 7.48
CA ASP A 475 -17.19 52.57 7.05
C ASP A 475 -17.09 51.10 7.51
N ILE A 476 -18.22 50.41 7.58
CA ILE A 476 -18.30 48.98 7.88
C ILE A 476 -17.63 48.12 6.80
N THR A 477 -17.63 48.53 5.54
CA THR A 477 -16.91 47.83 4.45
C THR A 477 -15.42 47.75 4.73
N SER A 478 -14.81 48.81 5.27
CA SER A 478 -13.39 48.82 5.65
C SER A 478 -13.08 47.85 6.78
N ILE A 479 -14.01 47.63 7.71
CA ILE A 479 -13.90 46.60 8.76
C ILE A 479 -13.99 45.20 8.15
N VAL A 480 -15.00 44.95 7.30
CA VAL A 480 -15.22 43.65 6.65
C VAL A 480 -14.01 43.25 5.80
N GLN A 481 -13.48 44.17 4.98
CA GLN A 481 -12.24 43.96 4.21
C GLN A 481 -11.03 43.68 5.11
N SER A 482 -10.89 44.41 6.23
CA SER A 482 -9.78 44.20 7.17
C SER A 482 -9.86 42.85 7.89
N MET A 483 -11.07 42.34 8.14
CA MET A 483 -11.31 41.01 8.72
C MET A 483 -11.02 39.88 7.70
N GLN A 484 -11.36 40.08 6.42
CA GLN A 484 -11.00 39.16 5.35
C GLN A 484 -9.47 39.07 5.16
N LEU A 485 -8.77 40.22 5.18
CA LEU A 485 -7.31 40.27 5.17
C LEU A 485 -6.69 39.60 6.41
N LEU A 486 -7.27 39.78 7.60
CA LEU A 486 -6.81 39.11 8.82
C LEU A 486 -6.96 37.58 8.74
N GLY A 487 -8.11 37.08 8.26
CA GLY A 487 -8.33 35.65 8.06
C GLY A 487 -7.36 35.06 7.04
N GLU A 488 -7.10 35.77 5.94
CA GLU A 488 -6.12 35.35 4.93
C GLU A 488 -4.68 35.34 5.46
N ALA A 489 -4.25 36.38 6.17
CA ALA A 489 -2.93 36.41 6.80
C ALA A 489 -2.77 35.31 7.88
N THR A 490 -3.86 34.95 8.57
CA THR A 490 -3.90 33.83 9.53
C THR A 490 -3.69 32.49 8.82
N ARG A 491 -4.41 32.23 7.71
CA ARG A 491 -4.22 31.05 6.88
C ARG A 491 -2.80 30.94 6.33
N GLN A 492 -2.26 32.04 5.78
CA GLN A 492 -0.89 32.09 5.26
C GLN A 492 0.17 31.80 6.32
N TYR A 493 0.01 32.35 7.53
CA TYR A 493 0.93 32.10 8.64
C TYR A 493 0.90 30.64 9.10
N ASN A 494 -0.31 30.07 9.25
CA ASN A 494 -0.47 28.66 9.64
C ASN A 494 0.08 27.70 8.57
N GLN A 495 -0.21 27.94 7.28
CA GLN A 495 0.32 27.15 6.17
C GLN A 495 1.86 27.20 6.11
N ALA A 496 2.49 28.36 6.35
CA ALA A 496 3.94 28.47 6.32
C ALA A 496 4.65 27.64 7.42
N ILE A 497 4.01 27.45 8.59
CA ILE A 497 4.50 26.53 9.62
C ILE A 497 4.29 25.07 9.18
N LEU A 498 3.13 24.74 8.60
CA LEU A 498 2.83 23.40 8.11
C LEU A 498 3.80 22.96 7.00
N ASP A 499 4.06 23.82 6.01
CA ASP A 499 5.01 23.61 4.92
C ASP A 499 6.43 23.40 5.46
N HIS A 500 6.84 24.14 6.49
CA HIS A 500 8.13 23.97 7.14
C HIS A 500 8.26 22.60 7.82
N ASN A 501 7.32 22.27 8.70
CA ASN A 501 7.38 21.05 9.51
C ASN A 501 7.26 19.79 8.64
N THR A 502 6.39 19.81 7.62
CA THR A 502 6.24 18.71 6.67
C THR A 502 7.45 18.55 5.77
N SER A 503 8.05 19.63 5.24
CA SER A 503 9.25 19.53 4.41
C SER A 503 10.50 19.09 5.19
N VAL A 504 10.63 19.45 6.48
CA VAL A 504 11.67 18.89 7.36
C VAL A 504 11.48 17.38 7.55
N ALA A 505 10.27 16.91 7.83
CA ALA A 505 9.98 15.47 7.95
C ALA A 505 10.24 14.71 6.62
N GLU A 506 9.88 15.30 5.49
CA GLU A 506 10.20 14.77 4.16
C GLU A 506 11.71 14.67 3.92
N LEU A 507 12.50 15.67 4.34
CA LEU A 507 13.96 15.63 4.21
C LEU A 507 14.58 14.47 5.02
N TYR A 508 14.12 14.21 6.26
CA TYR A 508 14.51 12.99 6.99
C TYR A 508 14.14 11.73 6.20
N ARG A 509 12.87 11.62 5.73
CA ARG A 509 12.39 10.44 4.99
C ARG A 509 13.16 10.19 3.68
N TYR A 510 13.56 11.25 2.98
CA TYR A 510 14.16 11.16 1.65
C TYR A 510 15.69 11.06 1.69
N SER A 511 16.34 11.59 2.72
CA SER A 511 17.80 11.48 2.95
C SER A 511 18.26 10.14 3.53
N ALA A 512 17.33 9.32 4.03
CA ALA A 512 17.58 8.13 4.86
C ALA A 512 18.25 8.44 6.22
N THR A 513 18.10 9.64 6.75
CA THR A 513 18.37 9.92 8.17
C THR A 513 17.14 9.61 9.03
N TRP A 514 17.34 9.31 10.31
CA TRP A 514 16.22 9.06 11.24
C TRP A 514 15.95 10.30 12.09
N PRO A 515 14.69 10.75 12.21
CA PRO A 515 14.37 11.87 13.10
C PRO A 515 14.47 11.44 14.57
N ALA A 516 15.31 12.14 15.34
CA ALA A 516 15.54 11.90 16.77
C ALA A 516 15.80 10.41 17.11
N GLN A 517 15.10 9.85 18.10
CA GLN A 517 15.32 8.49 18.60
C GLN A 517 14.57 7.39 17.82
N THR A 518 13.90 7.72 16.71
CA THR A 518 12.98 6.78 16.01
C THR A 518 13.64 5.48 15.57
N GLU A 519 14.91 5.47 15.16
CA GLU A 519 15.65 4.24 14.83
C GLU A 519 15.62 3.23 15.99
N SER A 520 15.84 3.69 17.21
CA SER A 520 15.82 2.82 18.40
C SER A 520 14.43 2.27 18.71
N ILE A 521 13.37 3.01 18.38
CA ILE A 521 11.97 2.57 18.53
C ILE A 521 11.64 1.49 17.49
N VAL A 522 12.06 1.68 16.23
CA VAL A 522 11.92 0.68 15.15
C VAL A 522 12.67 -0.62 15.49
N LEU A 523 13.91 -0.52 15.98
CA LEU A 523 14.70 -1.67 16.43
C LEU A 523 14.04 -2.41 17.61
N GLN A 524 13.58 -1.68 18.64
CA GLN A 524 12.84 -2.27 19.76
C GLN A 524 11.54 -2.95 19.32
N THR A 525 10.87 -2.41 18.31
CA THR A 525 9.63 -2.96 17.74
C THR A 525 9.92 -4.26 16.98
N ALA A 526 10.97 -4.30 16.17
CA ALA A 526 11.44 -5.52 15.52
C ALA A 526 11.87 -6.60 16.53
N ASP A 527 12.57 -6.23 17.62
CA ASP A 527 12.94 -7.13 18.71
C ASP A 527 11.77 -7.59 19.60
N LYS A 528 10.61 -6.90 19.53
CA LYS A 528 9.35 -7.34 20.14
C LYS A 528 8.63 -8.33 19.22
N LEU A 529 8.42 -7.95 17.95
CA LEU A 529 7.77 -8.80 16.94
C LEU A 529 8.48 -10.16 16.76
N LYS A 530 9.79 -10.23 17.04
CA LYS A 530 10.59 -11.46 17.08
C LYS A 530 10.31 -12.41 18.27
N LYS A 531 9.63 -11.93 19.32
CA LYS A 531 9.40 -12.66 20.59
C LYS A 531 7.93 -12.99 20.82
N ASP A 532 7.04 -12.37 20.04
CA ASP A 532 5.60 -12.65 20.05
C ASP A 532 5.27 -13.88 19.15
N ASP A 533 6.31 -14.60 18.67
CA ASP A 533 6.34 -15.73 17.72
C ASP A 533 7.22 -16.88 18.29
#